data_AF-A0A127SRA0-F1
#
_entry.id   AF-A0A127SRA0-F1
#
_cell.length_a   1.000
_cell.length_b   1.000
_cell.length_c   1.000
_cell.angle_alpha   90.00
_cell.angle_beta   90.00
_cell.angle_gamma   90.00
#
_symmetry.space_group_name_H-M   'P 1'
#
loop_
_entity.id
_entity.type
_entity.pdbx_description
1 polymer ?
#
loop_
_entity_poly.entity_id
_entity_poly.type
_entity_poly.pdbx_seq_one_letter_code
_entity_poly.pdbx_strand_id
1 'polypeptide(L)'
;LAKQTAEEMGGSYTEGIYMGFMGPCYETAAEIRAFAGMGADAVGMSTIPETMVCNYMGMKVLAVSCITNMATGIQTVKHSHARVLEIANQAGDTMCRWLGAVIQRM
;
A
#
# COMPACT_ATOMS: atom_id res chain seq x y z
N LEU A 1 2.55 15.15 10.11
CA LEU A 1 3.90 15.13 9.50
C LEU A 1 3.90 14.54 8.09
N ALA A 2 3.62 13.24 7.93
CA ALA A 2 3.69 12.55 6.64
C ALA A 2 2.83 13.20 5.52
N LYS A 3 1.56 13.48 5.83
CA LYS A 3 0.59 14.16 4.95
C LYS A 3 1.05 15.54 4.51
N GLN A 4 1.35 16.40 5.49
CA GLN A 4 1.88 17.75 5.26
C GLN A 4 3.13 17.73 4.38
N THR A 5 4.04 16.78 4.58
CA THR A 5 5.25 16.65 3.77
C THR A 5 4.90 16.27 2.32
N ALA A 6 3.89 15.42 2.09
CA ALA A 6 3.41 15.12 0.74
C ALA A 6 2.79 16.36 0.07
N GLU A 7 1.96 17.10 0.79
CA GLU A 7 1.29 18.33 0.29
C GLU A 7 2.29 19.41 -0.12
N GLU A 8 3.31 19.65 0.72
CA GLU A 8 4.37 20.63 0.43
C GLU A 8 5.24 20.22 -0.77
N MET A 9 5.38 18.91 -1.02
CA MET A 9 6.08 18.38 -2.20
C MET A 9 5.18 18.30 -3.45
N GLY A 10 3.91 18.70 -3.36
CA GLY A 10 2.94 18.58 -4.44
C GLY A 10 2.57 17.14 -4.80
N GLY A 11 2.81 16.18 -3.89
CA GLY A 11 2.49 14.77 -4.08
C GLY A 11 1.02 14.48 -3.77
N SER A 12 0.35 13.72 -4.64
CA SER A 12 -0.97 13.17 -4.34
C SER A 12 -0.84 11.92 -3.46
N TYR A 13 -1.75 11.79 -2.51
CA TYR A 13 -1.87 10.60 -1.68
C TYR A 13 -3.35 10.31 -1.40
N THR A 14 -3.61 9.10 -0.94
CA THR A 14 -4.93 8.68 -0.47
C THR A 14 -4.73 7.91 0.83
N GLU A 15 -5.74 7.97 1.69
CA GLU A 15 -5.78 7.21 2.93
C GLU A 15 -6.84 6.12 2.81
N GLY A 16 -6.57 4.96 3.39
CA GLY A 16 -7.50 3.85 3.35
C GLY A 16 -7.09 2.70 4.25
N ILE A 17 -7.94 1.68 4.26
CA ILE A 17 -7.81 0.47 5.06
C ILE A 17 -7.08 -0.58 4.22
N TYR A 18 -5.93 -1.03 4.73
CA TYR A 18 -5.16 -2.12 4.14
C TYR A 18 -5.59 -3.47 4.73
N MET A 19 -5.96 -4.40 3.86
CA MET A 19 -6.26 -5.78 4.22
C MET A 19 -5.11 -6.71 3.85
N GLY A 20 -4.73 -7.57 4.78
CA GLY A 20 -3.72 -8.61 4.55
C GLY A 20 -4.34 -9.85 3.92
N PHE A 21 -3.68 -10.37 2.89
CA PHE A 21 -4.00 -11.62 2.23
C PHE A 21 -2.77 -12.54 2.25
N MET A 22 -2.94 -13.84 2.43
CA MET A 22 -1.80 -14.73 2.62
C MET A 22 -0.96 -14.95 1.35
N GLY A 23 -1.58 -14.85 0.16
CA GLY A 23 -0.91 -15.16 -1.11
C GLY A 23 -0.53 -16.65 -1.23
N PRO A 24 0.37 -17.02 -2.18
CA PRO A 24 1.07 -16.16 -3.14
C PRO A 24 0.25 -15.86 -4.41
N CYS A 25 -0.92 -16.49 -4.59
CA CYS A 25 -1.82 -16.15 -5.67
C CYS A 25 -2.50 -14.79 -5.42
N TYR A 26 -2.91 -14.12 -6.49
CA TYR A 26 -3.82 -12.99 -6.36
C TYR A 26 -5.21 -13.48 -5.93
N GLU A 27 -5.95 -12.57 -5.32
CA GLU A 27 -7.32 -12.77 -4.87
C GLU A 27 -8.24 -13.01 -6.07
N THR A 28 -9.28 -13.79 -5.88
CA THR A 28 -10.39 -13.90 -6.82
C THR A 28 -11.28 -12.65 -6.77
N ALA A 29 -12.05 -12.40 -7.83
CA ALA A 29 -13.00 -11.29 -7.85
C ALA A 29 -14.07 -11.39 -6.73
N ALA A 30 -14.39 -12.61 -6.26
CA ALA A 30 -15.33 -12.80 -5.17
C ALA A 30 -14.72 -12.37 -3.82
N GLU A 31 -13.46 -12.74 -3.58
CA GLU A 31 -12.69 -12.30 -2.40
C GLU A 31 -12.54 -10.78 -2.40
N ILE A 32 -12.17 -10.16 -3.52
CA ILE A 32 -12.06 -8.70 -3.63
C ILE A 32 -13.37 -7.99 -3.28
N ARG A 33 -14.52 -8.48 -3.78
CA ARG A 33 -15.82 -7.92 -3.40
C ARG A 33 -16.12 -8.09 -1.91
N ALA A 34 -15.78 -9.23 -1.32
CA ALA A 34 -15.93 -9.45 0.11
C ALA A 34 -15.03 -8.49 0.91
N PHE A 35 -13.77 -8.31 0.49
CA PHE A 35 -12.81 -7.42 1.15
C PHE A 35 -13.25 -5.97 1.09
N ALA A 36 -13.71 -5.50 -0.07
CA ALA A 36 -14.31 -4.18 -0.22
C ALA A 36 -15.57 -4.02 0.65
N GLY A 37 -16.43 -5.06 0.73
CA GLY A 37 -17.60 -5.07 1.61
C GLY A 37 -17.25 -5.04 3.11
N MET A 38 -16.05 -5.50 3.48
CA MET A 38 -15.48 -5.36 4.84
C MET A 38 -14.78 -4.00 5.05
N GLY A 39 -14.74 -3.14 4.04
CA GLY A 39 -14.16 -1.80 4.10
C GLY A 39 -12.70 -1.70 3.68
N ALA A 40 -12.12 -2.70 3.02
CA ALA A 40 -10.74 -2.62 2.53
C ALA A 40 -10.64 -1.72 1.28
N ASP A 41 -9.67 -0.80 1.29
CA ASP A 41 -9.33 0.07 0.15
C ASP A 41 -8.14 -0.48 -0.65
N ALA A 42 -7.27 -1.25 0.01
CA ALA A 42 -6.13 -1.93 -0.61
C ALA A 42 -5.95 -3.33 0.00
N VAL A 43 -5.36 -4.23 -0.78
CA VAL A 43 -5.00 -5.58 -0.35
C VAL A 43 -3.54 -5.85 -0.69
N GLY A 44 -2.85 -6.59 0.17
CA GLY A 44 -1.54 -7.13 -0.14
C GLY A 44 -1.10 -8.18 0.87
N MET A 45 0.13 -8.66 0.69
CA MET A 45 0.56 -9.94 1.28
C MET A 45 1.61 -9.79 2.39
N SER A 46 1.75 -8.60 2.98
CA SER A 46 2.77 -8.28 3.98
C SER A 46 2.26 -7.22 4.97
N THR A 47 3.18 -6.61 5.73
CA THR A 47 2.99 -5.38 6.51
C THR A 47 2.18 -5.54 7.79
N ILE A 48 1.10 -6.34 7.77
CA ILE A 48 0.26 -6.58 8.95
C ILE A 48 1.05 -7.27 10.08
N PRO A 49 1.78 -8.38 9.85
CA PRO A 49 2.56 -9.03 10.91
C PRO A 49 3.53 -8.08 11.61
N GLU A 50 4.28 -7.30 10.84
CA GLU A 50 5.27 -6.33 11.33
C GLU A 50 4.58 -5.22 12.13
N THR A 51 3.47 -4.68 11.63
CA THR A 51 2.71 -3.61 12.29
C THR A 51 2.14 -4.08 13.64
N MET A 52 1.65 -5.32 13.71
CA MET A 52 1.17 -5.91 14.98
C MET A 52 2.29 -6.02 16.01
N VAL A 53 3.48 -6.48 15.62
CA VAL A 53 4.64 -6.58 16.51
C VAL A 53 5.10 -5.19 16.97
N CYS A 54 5.20 -4.21 16.06
CA CYS A 54 5.53 -2.83 16.41
C CYS A 54 4.55 -2.25 17.44
N ASN A 55 3.24 -2.47 17.25
CA ASN A 55 2.23 -2.03 18.20
C ASN A 55 2.37 -2.71 19.57
N TYR A 56 2.61 -4.03 19.58
CA TYR A 56 2.89 -4.78 20.82
C TYR A 56 4.09 -4.21 21.58
N MET A 57 5.12 -3.75 20.86
CA MET A 57 6.31 -3.11 21.41
C MET A 57 6.13 -1.62 21.77
N GLY A 58 4.92 -1.06 21.60
CA GLY A 58 4.64 0.35 21.88
C GLY A 58 5.24 1.34 20.86
N MET A 59 5.60 0.88 19.67
CA MET A 59 6.14 1.71 18.60
C MET A 59 5.01 2.40 17.82
N LYS A 60 5.25 3.66 17.41
CA LYS A 60 4.39 4.34 16.44
C LYS A 60 4.72 3.86 15.03
N VAL A 61 3.70 3.57 14.22
CA VAL A 61 3.86 3.05 12.85
C VAL A 61 3.28 4.04 11.84
N LEU A 62 4.03 4.28 10.76
CA LEU A 62 3.54 4.88 9.52
C LEU A 62 3.61 3.79 8.44
N ALA A 63 2.46 3.38 7.92
CA ALA A 63 2.36 2.42 6.83
C ALA A 63 1.96 3.13 5.53
N VAL A 64 2.61 2.74 4.42
CA VAL A 64 2.43 3.36 3.11
C VAL A 64 2.44 2.26 2.07
N SER A 65 1.48 2.28 1.15
CA SER A 65 1.38 1.28 0.09
C SER A 65 1.48 1.95 -1.27
N CYS A 66 2.31 1.40 -2.16
CA CYS A 66 2.27 1.74 -3.57
C CYS A 66 1.17 0.91 -4.23
N ILE A 67 0.17 1.56 -4.83
CA ILE A 67 -0.90 0.86 -5.56
C ILE A 67 -0.36 0.46 -6.94
N THR A 68 0.07 -0.79 -7.07
CA THR A 68 0.73 -1.30 -8.28
C THR A 68 -0.22 -1.80 -9.36
N ASN A 69 -1.45 -2.12 -8.99
CA ASN A 69 -2.48 -2.66 -9.88
C ASN A 69 -3.86 -2.47 -9.28
N MET A 70 -4.89 -2.47 -10.12
CA MET A 70 -6.26 -2.61 -9.64
C MET A 70 -6.52 -4.07 -9.25
N ALA A 71 -7.43 -4.28 -8.29
CA ALA A 71 -7.75 -5.61 -7.79
C ALA A 71 -8.48 -6.47 -8.83
N THR A 72 -8.45 -7.80 -8.66
CA THR A 72 -9.12 -8.75 -9.55
C THR A 72 -10.60 -8.43 -9.71
N GLY A 73 -11.08 -8.38 -10.96
CA GLY A 73 -12.46 -8.01 -11.29
C GLY A 73 -12.70 -6.50 -11.42
N ILE A 74 -11.76 -5.65 -11.00
CA ILE A 74 -11.73 -4.21 -11.32
C ILE A 74 -10.73 -3.95 -12.45
N GLN A 75 -9.60 -4.64 -12.42
CA GLN A 75 -8.58 -4.51 -13.46
C GLN A 75 -9.06 -5.08 -14.80
N THR A 76 -8.78 -4.34 -15.87
CA THR A 76 -9.14 -4.72 -17.25
C THR A 76 -8.10 -5.60 -17.95
N VAL A 77 -6.94 -5.80 -17.32
CA VAL A 77 -5.80 -6.59 -17.84
C VAL A 77 -5.42 -7.71 -16.88
N LYS A 78 -4.80 -8.76 -17.40
CA LYS A 78 -4.31 -9.88 -16.58
C LYS A 78 -3.26 -9.41 -15.58
N HIS A 79 -3.30 -9.96 -14.38
CA HIS A 79 -2.25 -9.74 -13.38
C HIS A 79 -0.92 -10.31 -13.89
N SER A 80 0.15 -9.58 -13.61
CA SER A 80 1.51 -9.98 -13.94
C SER A 80 2.45 -9.42 -12.88
N HIS A 81 3.25 -10.28 -12.27
CA HIS A 81 4.28 -9.86 -11.32
C HIS A 81 5.26 -8.86 -11.95
N ALA A 82 5.59 -9.05 -13.24
CA ALA A 82 6.48 -8.13 -13.96
C ALA A 82 5.90 -6.71 -14.04
N ARG A 83 4.58 -6.57 -14.25
CA ARG A 83 3.92 -5.26 -14.28
C ARG A 83 3.88 -4.62 -12.90
N VAL A 84 3.65 -5.42 -11.86
CA VAL A 84 3.71 -4.94 -10.47
C VAL A 84 5.10 -4.37 -10.16
N LEU A 85 6.17 -5.08 -10.53
CA LEU A 85 7.54 -4.59 -10.35
C LEU A 85 7.81 -3.31 -11.15
N GLU A 86 7.34 -3.23 -12.39
CA GLU A 86 7.50 -2.04 -13.23
C GLU A 86 6.88 -0.80 -12.56
N ILE A 87 5.63 -0.91 -12.09
CA ILE A 87 4.93 0.21 -11.44
C ILE A 87 5.56 0.57 -10.10
N ALA A 88 5.95 -0.44 -9.32
CA ALA A 88 6.65 -0.22 -8.05
C ALA A 88 7.97 0.55 -8.27
N ASN A 89 8.74 0.19 -9.29
CA ASN A 89 9.99 0.89 -9.63
C ASN A 89 9.74 2.34 -10.08
N GLN A 90 8.69 2.58 -10.88
CA GLN A 90 8.32 3.94 -11.29
C GLN A 90 7.90 4.82 -10.10
N ALA A 91 7.21 4.24 -9.11
CA ALA A 91 6.80 4.95 -7.91
C ALA A 91 7.94 5.10 -6.86
N GLY A 92 8.95 4.23 -6.94
CA GLY A 92 10.04 4.11 -5.96
C GLY A 92 10.76 5.43 -5.70
N ASP A 93 11.21 6.13 -6.75
CA ASP A 93 11.96 7.38 -6.60
C ASP A 93 11.14 8.49 -5.92
N THR A 94 9.85 8.56 -6.21
CA THR A 94 8.95 9.53 -5.57
C THR A 94 8.71 9.16 -4.11
N MET A 95 8.47 7.88 -3.82
CA MET A 95 8.27 7.39 -2.46
C MET A 95 9.53 7.56 -1.60
N CYS A 96 10.72 7.26 -2.13
CA CYS A 96 11.99 7.43 -1.42
C CYS A 96 12.28 8.90 -1.09
N ARG A 97 12.07 9.82 -2.04
CA ARG A 97 12.25 11.25 -1.79
C ARG A 97 11.30 11.76 -0.70
N TRP A 98 10.03 11.38 -0.77
CA TRP A 98 9.04 11.77 0.22
C TRP A 98 9.35 11.18 1.60
N LEU A 99 9.66 9.89 1.69
CA LEU A 99 9.99 9.24 2.96
C LEU A 99 11.25 9.85 3.59
N GLY A 100 12.27 10.14 2.78
CA GLY A 100 13.48 10.85 3.23
C GLY A 100 13.15 12.22 3.84
N ALA A 101 12.26 12.99 3.21
CA ALA A 101 11.81 14.27 3.74
C ALA A 101 11.00 14.12 5.04
N VAL A 102 10.18 13.07 5.18
CA VAL A 102 9.45 12.78 6.43
C VAL A 102 10.43 12.46 7.55
N ILE A 103 11.40 11.58 7.31
CA ILE A 103 12.41 11.18 8.30
C ILE A 103 13.25 12.38 8.77
N GLN A 104 13.64 13.27 7.86
CA GLN A 104 14.42 14.47 8.21
C GLN A 104 13.69 15.46 9.14
N ARG A 105 12.36 15.36 9.25
CA ARG A 105 11.52 16.24 10.06
C ARG A 105 11.03 15.59 11.36
N MET A 106 11.34 14.31 11.57
CA MET A 106 11.04 13.58 12.81
C MET A 106 12.07 13.91 13.89
#